data_AF-A0A2V8JP19-F1
#
_entry.id   AF-A0A2V8JP19-F1
#
_cell.length_a   1.000
_cell.length_b   1.000
_cell.length_c   1.000
_cell.angle_alpha   90.00
_cell.angle_beta   90.00
_cell.angle_gamma   90.00
#
_symmetry.space_group_name_H-M   'P 1'
#
loop_
_entity.id
_entity.type
_entity.pdbx_description
1 polymer ?
#
loop_
_entity_poly.entity_id
_entity_poly.type
_entity_poly.pdbx_seq_one_letter_code
_entity_poly.pdbx_strand_id
1 'polypeptide(L)'
;MHKPIFHRVRVSRTSKAVVRQLQDAFFSGRFRAGDRLPPERGLAEQFGVSRISVRDALRSLESSGLVEIRVGSNGGAFVREQDFDPLRGRFRR
;
A
#
# COMPACT_ATOMS: atom_id res chain seq x y z
N MET A 1 38.29 -10.40 -4.68
CA MET A 1 36.91 -10.09 -5.12
C MET A 1 36.14 -9.55 -3.92
N HIS A 2 35.73 -8.28 -3.93
CA HIS A 2 34.90 -7.71 -2.86
C HIS A 2 33.46 -8.21 -3.00
N LYS A 3 32.91 -8.81 -1.94
CA LYS A 3 31.48 -9.16 -1.86
C LYS A 3 30.63 -7.89 -1.87
N PRO A 4 29.45 -7.89 -2.51
CA PRO A 4 28.54 -6.75 -2.44
C PRO A 4 28.07 -6.54 -1.00
N ILE A 5 28.07 -5.27 -0.57
CA ILE A 5 27.69 -4.82 0.78
C ILE A 5 26.18 -4.97 1.01
N PHE A 6 25.37 -5.04 -0.07
CA PHE A 6 23.92 -5.14 -0.02
C PHE A 6 23.40 -6.30 -0.89
N HIS A 7 22.35 -6.97 -0.42
CA HIS A 7 21.68 -8.09 -1.10
C HIS A 7 20.19 -7.77 -1.31
N ARG A 8 19.56 -8.48 -2.26
CA ARG A 8 18.18 -8.25 -2.69
C ARG A 8 17.19 -8.34 -1.52
N VAL A 9 16.51 -7.23 -1.23
CA VAL A 9 15.36 -7.19 -0.32
C VAL A 9 14.17 -7.84 -1.01
N ARG A 10 13.64 -8.94 -0.46
CA ARG A 10 12.36 -9.51 -0.93
C ARG A 10 11.23 -8.93 -0.09
N VAL A 11 10.40 -8.09 -0.71
CA VAL A 11 9.09 -7.69 -0.17
C VAL A 11 8.38 -8.97 0.30
N SER A 12 8.04 -9.04 1.59
CA SER A 12 7.53 -10.25 2.22
C SER A 12 6.24 -10.73 1.52
N ARG A 13 5.98 -12.05 1.51
CA ARG A 13 4.72 -12.59 0.97
C ARG A 13 3.51 -11.95 1.65
N THR A 14 3.64 -11.64 2.93
CA THR A 14 2.63 -11.02 3.76
C THR A 14 2.30 -9.60 3.32
N SER A 15 3.30 -8.73 3.10
CA SER A 15 3.02 -7.36 2.63
C SER A 15 2.42 -7.36 1.23
N LYS A 16 2.84 -8.26 0.33
CA LYS A 16 2.19 -8.44 -0.98
C LYS A 16 0.72 -8.85 -0.87
N ALA A 17 0.38 -9.72 0.08
CA ALA A 17 -1.01 -10.11 0.31
C ALA A 17 -1.84 -8.92 0.83
N VAL A 18 -1.29 -8.12 1.73
CA VAL A 18 -1.92 -6.89 2.23
C VAL A 18 -2.13 -5.88 1.09
N VAL A 19 -1.14 -5.67 0.22
CA VAL A 19 -1.27 -4.80 -0.96
C VAL A 19 -2.45 -5.25 -1.84
N ARG A 20 -2.55 -6.55 -2.14
CA ARG A 20 -3.65 -7.08 -2.96
C ARG A 20 -5.02 -6.84 -2.33
N GLN A 21 -5.18 -7.15 -1.04
CA GLN A 21 -6.47 -6.94 -0.37
C GLN A 21 -6.88 -5.46 -0.32
N LEU A 22 -5.92 -4.55 -0.09
CA LEU A 22 -6.19 -3.11 -0.13
C LEU A 22 -6.56 -2.65 -1.54
N GLN A 23 -5.86 -3.14 -2.57
CA GLN A 23 -6.21 -2.87 -3.97
C GLN A 23 -7.63 -3.35 -4.29
N ASP A 24 -7.97 -4.60 -3.95
CA ASP A 24 -9.31 -5.14 -4.18
C ASP A 24 -10.38 -4.30 -3.47
N ALA A 25 -10.09 -3.84 -2.23
CA ALA A 25 -10.99 -2.95 -1.50
C ALA A 25 -11.18 -1.60 -2.19
N PHE A 26 -10.13 -1.02 -2.78
CA PHE A 26 -10.22 0.23 -3.55
C PHE A 26 -11.03 0.02 -4.84
N PHE A 27 -10.75 -1.05 -5.59
CA PHE A 27 -11.46 -1.38 -6.85
C PHE A 27 -12.91 -1.78 -6.64
N SER A 28 -13.26 -2.33 -5.46
CA SER A 28 -14.65 -2.64 -5.10
C SER A 28 -15.49 -1.40 -4.76
N GLY A 29 -14.91 -0.20 -4.76
CA GLY A 29 -15.61 1.05 -4.44
C GLY A 29 -15.92 1.25 -2.95
N ARG A 30 -15.33 0.43 -2.07
CA ARG A 30 -15.51 0.54 -0.61
C ARG A 30 -14.78 1.73 0.00
N PHE A 31 -13.81 2.29 -0.73
CA PHE A 31 -13.10 3.50 -0.38
C PHE A 31 -13.22 4.51 -1.52
N ARG A 32 -13.39 5.78 -1.16
CA ARG A 32 -13.38 6.92 -2.07
C ARG A 32 -12.04 7.63 -2.01
N ALA A 33 -11.73 8.38 -3.06
CA ALA A 33 -10.59 9.30 -3.03
C ALA A 33 -10.71 10.27 -1.85
N GLY A 34 -9.61 10.48 -1.14
CA GLY A 34 -9.55 11.29 0.07
C GLY A 34 -9.88 10.53 1.36
N ASP A 35 -10.43 9.31 1.29
CA ASP A 35 -10.74 8.54 2.49
C ASP A 35 -9.48 8.16 3.26
N ARG A 36 -9.56 8.28 4.59
CA ARG A 36 -8.48 7.87 5.49
C ARG A 36 -8.57 6.38 5.75
N LEU A 37 -7.48 5.66 5.51
CA LEU A 37 -7.37 4.26 5.91
C LEU A 37 -7.32 4.11 7.43
N PRO A 38 -7.73 2.95 7.97
CA PRO A 38 -7.47 2.61 9.36
C PRO A 38 -5.97 2.76 9.67
N PRO A 39 -5.60 3.12 10.91
CA PRO A 39 -4.20 3.28 11.30
C PRO A 39 -3.42 1.96 11.13
N GLU A 40 -2.10 2.04 10.97
CA GLU A 40 -1.23 0.85 10.77
C GLU A 40 -1.50 -0.25 11.80
N ARG A 41 -1.76 0.13 13.06
CA ARG A 41 -2.12 -0.82 14.13
C ARG A 41 -3.44 -1.53 13.83
N GLY A 42 -4.48 -0.80 13.47
CA GLY A 42 -5.80 -1.38 13.18
C GLY A 42 -5.76 -2.28 11.95
N LEU A 43 -5.02 -1.91 10.92
CA LEU A 43 -4.80 -2.77 9.75
C LEU A 43 -4.01 -4.03 10.13
N ALA A 44 -2.98 -3.91 10.96
CA ALA A 44 -2.19 -5.05 11.42
C ALA A 44 -3.05 -6.06 12.22
N GLU A 45 -3.90 -5.54 13.11
CA GLU A 45 -4.88 -6.35 13.87
C GLU A 45 -5.90 -7.03 12.94
N GLN A 46 -6.46 -6.31 11.98
CA GLN A 46 -7.45 -6.87 11.02
C GLN A 46 -6.86 -7.92 10.09
N PHE A 47 -5.65 -7.69 9.56
CA PHE A 47 -5.00 -8.62 8.66
C PHE A 47 -4.27 -9.77 9.39
N GLY A 48 -4.10 -9.68 10.71
CA GLY A 48 -3.33 -10.65 11.49
C GLY A 48 -1.84 -10.66 11.15
N VAL A 49 -1.26 -9.49 10.84
CA VAL A 49 0.13 -9.36 10.37
C VAL A 49 0.92 -8.35 11.21
N SER A 50 2.24 -8.32 11.04
CA SER A 50 3.08 -7.33 11.72
C SER A 50 2.85 -5.91 11.18
N ARG A 51 2.96 -4.90 12.04
CA ARG A 51 2.88 -3.49 11.64
C ARG A 51 3.91 -3.12 10.56
N ILE A 52 5.08 -3.78 10.58
CA ILE A 52 6.13 -3.61 9.57
C ILE A 52 5.61 -4.04 8.19
N SER A 53 4.93 -5.20 8.11
CA SER A 53 4.36 -5.69 6.85
C SER A 53 3.27 -4.76 6.30
N VAL A 54 2.46 -4.18 7.18
CA VAL A 54 1.46 -3.17 6.81
C VAL A 54 2.13 -1.91 6.29
N ARG A 55 3.16 -1.41 6.99
CA ARG A 55 3.91 -0.23 6.56
C ARG A 55 4.56 -0.43 5.20
N ASP A 56 5.17 -1.58 4.97
CA ASP A 56 5.76 -1.92 3.67
C ASP A 56 4.70 -1.97 2.57
N ALA A 57 3.52 -2.52 2.86
CA ALA A 57 2.39 -2.55 1.93
C ALA A 57 1.89 -1.13 1.61
N LEU A 58 1.69 -0.28 2.63
CA LEU A 58 1.26 1.11 2.44
C LEU A 58 2.29 1.90 1.63
N ARG A 59 3.60 1.73 1.87
CA ARG A 59 4.66 2.34 1.06
C ARG A 59 4.65 1.85 -0.38
N SER A 60 4.37 0.57 -0.61
CA SER A 60 4.23 0.03 -1.96
C SER A 60 3.02 0.63 -2.69
N LEU A 61 1.90 0.82 -1.99
CA LEU A 61 0.71 1.48 -2.53
C LEU A 61 0.95 2.96 -2.81
N GLU A 62 1.70 3.65 -1.94
CA GLU A 62 2.09 5.04 -2.11
C GLU A 62 2.99 5.21 -3.34
N SER A 63 4.00 4.33 -3.49
CA SER A 63 4.87 4.30 -4.67
C SER A 63 4.10 3.99 -5.96
N SER A 64 2.94 3.34 -5.86
CA SER A 64 2.04 3.06 -6.99
C SER A 64 1.02 4.19 -7.23
N GLY A 65 1.05 5.23 -6.40
CA GLY A 65 0.15 6.38 -6.48
C GLY A 65 -1.26 6.15 -5.91
N LEU A 66 -1.55 4.97 -5.35
CA LEU A 66 -2.91 4.61 -4.88
C LEU A 66 -3.24 5.20 -3.51
N VAL A 67 -2.23 5.48 -2.69
CA VAL A 67 -2.39 6.13 -1.39
C VAL A 67 -1.37 7.26 -1.23
N GLU A 68 -1.64 8.16 -0.30
CA GLU A 68 -0.76 9.24 0.15
C GLU A 68 -0.51 9.05 1.65
N ILE A 69 0.75 8.97 2.08
CA ILE A 69 1.09 8.90 3.50
C ILE A 69 1.46 10.30 3.99
N ARG A 70 0.63 10.85 4.88
CA ARG A 70 0.89 12.14 5.53
C ARG A 70 1.52 11.93 6.90
N VAL A 71 2.52 12.75 7.24
CA VAL A 71 3.20 12.72 8.54
C VAL A 71 2.58 13.72 9.53
N GLY A 72 2.72 13.45 10.83
CA GLY A 72 2.25 14.34 11.92
C GLY A 72 1.09 13.75 12.75
N SER A 73 0.60 14.52 13.72
CA SER A 73 -0.43 14.09 14.67
C SER A 73 -1.77 13.71 14.03
N ASN A 74 -2.09 14.33 12.89
CA ASN A 74 -3.23 13.98 12.02
C ASN A 74 -2.82 13.22 10.76
N GLY A 75 -1.59 12.68 10.76
CA GLY A 75 -1.04 11.88 9.68
C GLY A 75 -1.74 10.53 9.51
N GLY A 76 -1.42 9.82 8.44
CA GLY A 76 -2.04 8.56 8.08
C GLY A 76 -1.97 8.29 6.60
N ALA A 77 -2.46 7.12 6.19
CA ALA A 77 -2.59 6.78 4.78
C ALA A 77 -3.98 7.21 4.28
N PHE A 78 -4.00 7.93 3.17
CA PHE A 78 -5.21 8.44 2.52
C PHE A 78 -5.30 7.86 1.11
N VAL A 79 -6.48 7.47 0.67
CA VAL A 79 -6.70 6.94 -0.68
C VAL A 79 -6.60 8.08 -1.67
N ARG A 80 -5.83 7.91 -2.76
CA ARG A 80 -5.71 8.93 -3.80
C ARG A 80 -6.77 8.78 -4.87
N GLU A 81 -7.11 9.91 -5.49
CA GLU A 81 -7.85 9.98 -6.74
C GLU A 81 -6.93 9.55 -7.90
N GLN A 82 -6.49 8.30 -7.91
CA GLN A 82 -6.07 7.72 -9.18
C GLN A 82 -7.32 7.11 -9.80
N ASP A 83 -7.47 7.30 -11.11
CA ASP A 83 -8.33 6.49 -11.96
C ASP A 83 -8.09 5.02 -11.60
N PHE A 84 -8.94 4.45 -10.72
CA PHE A 84 -9.00 3.03 -10.44
C PHE A 84 -9.65 2.33 -11.64
N ASP A 85 -9.17 2.63 -12.84
CA ASP A 85 -9.64 2.03 -14.06
C ASP A 85 -8.88 0.70 -14.22
N PRO A 86 -9.53 -0.45 -14.00
CA PRO A 86 -8.90 -1.76 -14.21
C PRO A 86 -8.45 -1.97 -15.67
N LEU A 87 -8.85 -1.12 -16.61
CA LEU A 87 -8.49 -1.15 -18.03
C LEU A 87 -7.31 -0.21 -18.38
N ARG A 88 -6.90 0.72 -17.51
CA ARG A 88 -5.73 1.60 -17.74
C ARG A 88 -4.37 0.90 -17.73
N GLY A 89 -4.32 -0.38 -17.36
CA GLY A 89 -3.13 -1.23 -17.49
C GLY A 89 -2.72 -1.52 -18.93
N ARG A 90 -3.52 -1.12 -19.92
CA ARG A 90 -3.22 -1.22 -21.35
C ARG A 90 -3.06 0.21 -21.88
N PHE A 91 -1.90 0.50 -22.48
CA PHE A 91 -1.60 1.75 -23.21
C PHE A 91 -1.21 2.98 -22.37
N ARG A 92 0.02 2.99 -21.87
CA ARG A 92 0.85 4.20 -21.98
C ARG A 92 1.84 3.96 -23.11
N ARG A 93 1.53 4.50 -24.29
CA ARG A 93 2.50 4.72 -25.38
C ARG A 93 3.31 5.97 -25.07
#